data_AF-A0A9P6ZFR2-F1
#
_entry.id   AF-A0A9P6ZFR2-F1
#
_cell.length_a   1.000
_cell.length_b   1.000
_cell.length_c   1.000
_cell.angle_alpha   90.00
_cell.angle_beta   90.00
_cell.angle_gamma   90.00
#
_symmetry.space_group_name_H-M   'P 1'
#
loop_
_entity.id
_entity.type
_entity.pdbx_description
1 polymer ?
#
loop_
_entity_poly.entity_id
_entity_poly.type
_entity_poly.pdbx_seq_one_letter_code
_entity_poly.pdbx_strand_id
1 'polypeptide(L)'
;MHSCLQIYEVLRNIFSALNNYEDITLDLQQPSGANGVDVRRQTLARLARTCRAFSEPALDVLWAHIDTLSPVVACLLKHVWSRHRRGLRLNGRVLISHWRGIEKYLTRVRALGKLGRSVMYMGDISQELAHTLCGHPWPFLLPRLEKLFWSDSSHESTHLLSNLLSPTLTELHLHVMGNPLMHSVLSNLGVTCPLMKSFSTTGLDPAASVPVSTAVAYGWNQLKSLSTEAVDGPALLHLSTLPFLEYLQLSFLSLNRGSFKYKSRAMRVFP
;
A
#
# COMPACT_ATOMS: atom_id res chain seq x y z
N MET A 1 7.80 31.21 -20.43
CA MET A 1 8.01 29.91 -19.73
C MET A 1 9.23 29.26 -20.36
N HIS A 2 10.19 28.81 -19.56
CA HIS A 2 11.37 28.11 -20.07
C HIS A 2 10.96 26.80 -20.77
N SER A 3 11.58 26.44 -21.90
CA SER A 3 11.16 25.28 -22.72
C SER A 3 11.16 23.96 -21.95
N CYS A 4 12.02 23.81 -20.94
CA CYS A 4 12.04 22.62 -20.08
C CYS A 4 10.76 22.44 -19.24
N LEU A 5 10.04 23.53 -18.92
CA LEU A 5 8.78 23.48 -18.16
C LEU A 5 7.58 23.11 -19.03
N GLN A 6 7.79 22.82 -20.31
CA GLN A 6 6.79 22.23 -21.20
C GLN A 6 6.90 20.70 -21.26
N ILE A 7 8.02 20.14 -20.76
CA ILE A 7 8.26 18.70 -20.77
C ILE A 7 7.59 18.09 -19.53
N TYR A 8 6.62 17.22 -19.77
CA TYR A 8 5.80 16.61 -18.72
C TYR A 8 6.66 15.81 -17.71
N GLU A 9 7.64 15.07 -18.19
CA GLU A 9 8.55 14.24 -17.39
C GLU A 9 9.41 15.10 -16.47
N VAL A 10 9.89 16.25 -16.98
CA VAL A 10 10.69 17.21 -16.19
C VAL A 10 9.83 17.80 -15.07
N LEU A 11 8.60 18.23 -15.38
CA LEU A 11 7.67 18.72 -14.36
C LEU A 11 7.36 17.64 -13.31
N ARG A 12 7.07 16.41 -13.75
CA ARG A 12 6.79 15.29 -12.86
C ARG A 12 7.97 15.00 -11.93
N ASN A 13 9.20 15.05 -12.44
CA ASN A 13 10.41 14.84 -11.64
C ASN A 13 10.68 15.99 -10.65
N ILE A 14 10.46 17.24 -11.05
CA ILE A 14 10.55 18.40 -10.15
C ILE A 14 9.51 18.27 -9.03
N PHE A 15 8.27 17.92 -9.37
CA PHE A 15 7.21 17.76 -8.40
C PHE A 15 7.42 16.53 -7.50
N SER A 16 7.98 15.44 -8.02
CA SER A 16 8.26 14.24 -7.22
C SER A 16 9.30 14.50 -6.13
N ALA A 17 10.22 15.43 -6.32
CA ALA A 17 11.15 15.87 -5.27
C ALA A 17 10.43 16.45 -4.03
N LEU A 18 9.21 16.99 -4.21
CA LEU A 18 8.36 17.43 -3.10
C LEU A 18 7.67 16.26 -2.40
N ASN A 19 7.62 15.10 -3.03
CA ASN A 19 6.92 13.92 -2.55
C ASN A 19 7.87 12.82 -2.05
N ASN A 20 9.14 13.15 -1.73
CA ASN A 20 10.15 12.21 -1.21
C ASN A 20 9.58 11.38 -0.05
N TYR A 21 9.14 10.19 -0.42
CA TYR A 21 8.56 9.15 0.43
C TYR A 21 9.45 7.90 0.41
N GLU A 22 10.48 7.88 -0.45
CA GLU A 22 11.41 6.77 -0.63
C GLU A 22 12.48 6.65 0.48
N ASP A 23 12.70 7.70 1.29
CA ASP A 23 13.70 7.68 2.37
C ASP A 23 13.19 7.15 3.72
N ILE A 24 11.94 6.68 3.82
CA ILE A 24 11.45 6.03 5.05
C ILE A 24 11.74 4.53 4.99
N THR A 25 12.97 4.16 4.65
CA THR A 25 13.52 2.86 4.99
C THR A 25 14.30 3.01 6.30
N LEU A 26 13.80 2.35 7.34
CA LEU A 26 14.57 1.91 8.52
C LEU A 26 15.01 2.91 9.62
N ASP A 27 14.56 4.16 9.66
CA ASP A 27 14.80 5.01 10.85
C ASP A 27 13.60 5.03 11.81
N LEU A 28 13.56 4.03 12.70
CA LEU A 28 12.60 3.91 13.81
C LEU A 28 12.78 4.97 14.94
N GLN A 29 13.49 6.08 14.71
CA GLN A 29 13.87 6.98 15.81
C GLN A 29 13.80 8.49 15.56
N GLN A 30 13.27 9.00 14.44
CA GLN A 30 13.11 10.45 14.29
C GLN A 30 11.65 10.90 14.14
N PRO A 31 11.14 11.76 15.05
CA PRO A 31 9.82 12.38 14.92
C PRO A 31 9.92 13.50 13.87
N SER A 32 10.06 13.14 12.60
CA SER A 32 10.06 14.14 11.52
C SER A 32 8.63 14.66 11.30
N GLY A 33 8.48 15.97 11.46
CA GLY A 33 7.23 16.65 11.82
C GLY A 33 6.08 16.43 10.84
N ALA A 34 4.91 16.04 11.38
CA ALA A 34 3.63 15.98 10.65
C ALA A 34 3.35 17.24 9.80
N ASN A 35 3.81 18.40 10.28
CA ASN A 35 3.65 19.69 9.61
C ASN A 35 4.36 19.74 8.24
N GLY A 36 5.46 19.03 8.03
CA GLY A 36 6.22 19.06 6.78
C GLY A 36 5.57 18.25 5.65
N VAL A 37 4.86 17.16 5.96
CA VAL A 37 4.13 16.36 4.96
C VAL A 37 2.92 17.15 4.45
N ASP A 38 2.18 17.79 5.36
CA ASP A 38 1.00 18.57 5.00
C ASP A 38 1.34 19.79 4.13
N VAL A 39 2.43 20.49 4.44
CA VAL A 39 2.89 21.65 3.63
C VAL A 39 3.25 21.22 2.21
N ARG A 40 3.93 20.09 2.02
CA ARG A 40 4.33 19.58 0.69
C ARG A 40 3.13 19.20 -0.17
N ARG A 41 2.16 18.48 0.41
CA ARG A 41 0.89 18.15 -0.29
C ARG A 41 0.09 19.40 -0.64
N GLN A 42 0.04 20.38 0.27
CA GLN A 42 -0.61 21.67 -0.02
C GLN A 42 0.07 22.40 -1.18
N THR A 43 1.40 22.38 -1.24
CA THR A 43 2.16 22.97 -2.35
C THR A 43 1.85 22.29 -3.68
N LEU A 44 1.82 20.95 -3.73
CA LEU A 44 1.41 20.20 -4.93
C LEU A 44 -0.03 20.52 -5.35
N ALA A 45 -0.96 20.63 -4.39
CA ALA A 45 -2.35 21.02 -4.66
C ALA A 45 -2.46 22.48 -5.16
N ARG A 46 -1.58 23.38 -4.71
CA ARG A 46 -1.50 24.75 -5.25
C ARG A 46 -0.94 24.74 -6.66
N LEU A 47 0.17 24.01 -6.91
CA LEU A 47 0.79 23.86 -8.23
C LEU A 47 -0.21 23.33 -9.27
N ALA A 48 -0.98 22.32 -8.91
CA ALA A 48 -2.03 21.76 -9.76
C ALA A 48 -3.09 22.80 -10.20
N ARG A 49 -3.28 23.88 -9.44
CA ARG A 49 -4.26 24.94 -9.74
C ARG A 49 -3.67 26.18 -10.40
N THR A 50 -2.36 26.23 -10.63
CA THR A 50 -1.70 27.42 -11.19
C THR A 50 -1.93 27.57 -12.69
N CYS A 51 -1.62 26.53 -13.48
CA CYS A 51 -1.76 26.55 -14.93
C CYS A 51 -2.06 25.15 -15.49
N ARG A 52 -2.56 25.10 -16.73
CA ARG A 52 -2.92 23.82 -17.40
C ARG A 52 -1.72 22.88 -17.55
N ALA A 53 -0.53 23.42 -17.83
CA ALA A 53 0.69 22.62 -17.98
C ALA A 53 1.10 21.94 -16.66
N PHE A 54 0.84 22.57 -15.52
CA PHE A 54 1.24 22.04 -14.21
C PHE A 54 0.16 21.17 -13.57
N SER A 55 -1.10 21.33 -14.01
CA SER A 55 -2.26 20.61 -13.47
C SER A 55 -2.05 19.11 -13.45
N GLU A 56 -1.83 18.49 -14.61
CA GLU A 56 -1.73 17.03 -14.73
C GLU A 56 -0.50 16.47 -13.99
N PRO A 57 0.74 16.92 -14.24
CA PRO A 57 1.91 16.38 -13.54
C PRO A 57 1.84 16.57 -12.02
N ALA A 58 1.30 17.70 -11.54
CA ALA A 58 1.18 17.93 -10.09
C ALA A 58 0.10 17.05 -9.45
N LEU A 59 -1.02 16.80 -10.14
CA LEU A 59 -2.03 15.86 -9.66
C LEU A 59 -1.51 14.42 -9.65
N ASP A 60 -0.74 14.02 -10.66
CA ASP A 60 -0.10 12.69 -10.68
C ASP A 60 0.78 12.47 -9.46
N VAL A 61 1.60 13.45 -9.10
CA VAL A 61 2.45 13.34 -7.91
C VAL A 61 1.63 13.44 -6.61
N LEU A 62 0.65 14.36 -6.54
CA LEU A 62 -0.17 14.58 -5.34
C LEU A 62 -0.97 13.33 -4.93
N TRP A 63 -1.50 12.61 -5.92
CA TRP A 63 -2.34 11.43 -5.72
C TRP A 63 -1.56 10.11 -5.80
N ALA A 64 -0.30 10.12 -6.24
CA ALA A 64 0.53 8.92 -6.30
C ALA A 64 0.63 8.21 -4.94
N HIS A 65 0.67 8.95 -3.83
CA HIS A 65 0.81 8.40 -2.48
C HIS A 65 -0.31 8.94 -1.57
N ILE A 66 -1.16 8.06 -1.06
CA ILE A 66 -2.25 8.42 -0.15
C ILE A 66 -2.22 7.57 1.11
N ASP A 67 -2.43 8.19 2.27
CA ASP A 67 -2.40 7.46 3.55
C ASP A 67 -3.69 6.66 3.77
N THR A 68 -4.82 7.19 3.31
CA THR A 68 -6.14 6.56 3.37
C THR A 68 -6.94 6.87 2.12
N LEU A 69 -8.01 6.12 1.86
CA LEU A 69 -8.95 6.38 0.77
C LEU A 69 -9.93 7.54 1.07
N SER A 70 -9.95 8.02 2.32
CA SER A 70 -10.86 9.08 2.76
C SER A 70 -10.74 10.37 1.94
N PRO A 71 -9.55 10.90 1.57
CA PRO A 71 -9.44 12.10 0.74
C PRO A 71 -10.03 11.92 -0.67
N VAL A 72 -9.89 10.73 -1.26
CA VAL A 72 -10.46 10.44 -2.59
C VAL A 72 -11.98 10.57 -2.53
N VAL A 73 -12.60 9.93 -1.52
CA VAL A 73 -14.06 9.95 -1.34
C VAL A 73 -14.53 11.34 -0.88
N ALA A 74 -13.88 11.94 0.10
CA ALA A 74 -14.25 13.24 0.65
C ALA A 74 -14.14 14.39 -0.36
N CYS A 75 -13.10 14.40 -1.20
CA CYS A 75 -12.90 15.48 -2.16
C CYS A 75 -13.77 15.34 -3.40
N LEU A 76 -14.16 14.12 -3.76
CA LEU A 76 -14.75 13.84 -5.08
C LEU A 76 -16.20 13.35 -5.02
N LEU A 77 -16.66 12.92 -3.85
CA LEU A 77 -18.06 12.57 -3.57
C LEU A 77 -18.67 13.53 -2.52
N LYS A 78 -18.30 14.81 -2.55
CA LYS A 78 -18.75 15.84 -1.59
C LYS A 78 -20.26 15.95 -1.43
N HIS A 79 -21.02 15.64 -2.48
CA HIS A 79 -22.49 15.66 -2.46
C HIS A 79 -23.10 14.43 -1.78
N VAL A 80 -22.32 13.36 -1.65
CA VAL A 80 -22.75 12.07 -1.12
C VAL A 80 -22.15 11.80 0.26
N TRP A 81 -21.12 12.55 0.66
CA TRP A 81 -20.42 12.37 1.94
C TRP A 81 -20.29 13.67 2.73
N SER A 82 -20.60 13.61 4.02
CA SER A 82 -20.26 14.67 4.98
C SER A 82 -19.10 14.26 5.87
N ARG A 83 -18.22 15.22 6.18
CA ARG A 83 -17.15 15.04 7.16
C ARG A 83 -17.73 15.23 8.56
N HIS A 84 -17.65 14.21 9.39
CA HIS A 84 -18.08 14.21 10.78
C HIS A 84 -16.87 14.08 11.73
N ARG A 85 -17.05 14.34 13.04
CA ARG A 85 -15.97 14.27 14.04
C ARG A 85 -15.21 12.94 14.10
N ARG A 86 -15.82 11.83 13.62
CA ARG A 86 -15.30 10.46 13.68
C ARG A 86 -15.05 9.82 12.31
N GLY A 87 -15.17 10.55 11.21
CA GLY A 87 -15.00 9.97 9.87
C GLY A 87 -15.91 10.58 8.81
N LEU A 88 -16.07 9.88 7.70
CA LEU A 88 -16.99 10.24 6.63
C LEU A 88 -18.34 9.56 6.85
N ARG A 89 -19.45 10.29 6.67
CA ARG A 89 -20.81 9.74 6.70
C ARG A 89 -21.47 9.85 5.34
N LEU A 90 -22.12 8.77 4.93
CA LEU A 90 -22.88 8.72 3.69
C LEU A 90 -24.20 9.48 3.86
N ASN A 91 -24.38 10.54 3.07
CA ASN A 91 -25.55 11.42 3.08
C ASN A 91 -26.54 11.11 1.95
N GLY A 92 -26.23 10.16 1.06
CA GLY A 92 -27.05 9.88 -0.12
C GLY A 92 -26.64 8.61 -0.85
N ARG A 93 -27.27 8.34 -2.00
CA ARG A 93 -26.97 7.15 -2.83
C ARG A 93 -25.78 7.40 -3.75
N VAL A 94 -24.87 6.42 -3.84
CA VAL A 94 -23.76 6.45 -4.80
C VAL A 94 -24.21 5.90 -6.14
N LEU A 95 -24.45 6.81 -7.09
CA LEU A 95 -24.69 6.50 -8.50
C LEU A 95 -23.40 6.21 -9.27
N ILE A 96 -23.52 5.46 -10.38
CA ILE A 96 -22.41 5.10 -11.28
C ILE A 96 -21.69 6.33 -11.85
N SER A 97 -22.42 7.42 -12.12
CA SER A 97 -21.86 8.68 -12.62
C SER A 97 -20.82 9.27 -11.67
N HIS A 98 -20.95 9.05 -10.37
CA HIS A 98 -19.98 9.55 -9.41
C HIS A 98 -18.64 8.82 -9.49
N TRP A 99 -18.63 7.53 -9.82
CA TRP A 99 -17.41 6.74 -9.99
C TRP A 99 -16.55 7.25 -11.15
N ARG A 100 -17.16 7.64 -12.28
CA ARG A 100 -16.44 8.21 -13.43
C ARG A 100 -15.66 9.47 -13.08
N GLY A 101 -16.16 10.28 -12.15
CA GLY A 101 -15.48 11.49 -11.69
C GLY A 101 -14.21 11.20 -10.89
N ILE A 102 -14.15 10.05 -10.21
CA ILE A 102 -13.05 9.69 -9.31
C ILE A 102 -12.01 8.77 -9.98
N GLU A 103 -12.40 8.09 -11.06
CA GLU A 103 -11.55 7.16 -11.83
C GLU A 103 -10.19 7.75 -12.20
N LYS A 104 -10.19 9.00 -12.69
CA LYS A 104 -8.96 9.71 -13.07
C LYS A 104 -8.00 9.98 -11.91
N TYR A 105 -8.46 9.89 -10.66
CA TYR A 105 -7.63 10.05 -9.47
C TYR A 105 -7.21 8.67 -8.93
N LEU A 106 -8.12 7.70 -8.90
CA LEU A 106 -7.83 6.32 -8.51
C LEU A 106 -6.71 5.70 -9.36
N THR A 107 -6.73 5.95 -10.67
CA THR A 107 -5.69 5.53 -11.62
C THR A 107 -4.33 6.18 -11.41
N ARG A 108 -4.22 7.24 -10.60
CA ARG A 108 -2.93 7.89 -10.26
C ARG A 108 -2.29 7.29 -9.03
N VAL A 109 -3.06 6.64 -8.17
CA VAL A 109 -2.57 6.08 -6.90
C VAL A 109 -1.62 4.93 -7.18
N ARG A 110 -0.39 5.05 -6.67
CA ARG A 110 0.68 4.04 -6.74
C ARG A 110 0.99 3.46 -5.37
N ALA A 111 0.77 4.22 -4.29
CA ALA A 111 0.95 3.76 -2.92
C ALA A 111 -0.26 4.12 -2.05
N LEU A 112 -0.73 3.14 -1.29
CA LEU A 112 -1.80 3.32 -0.29
C LEU A 112 -1.29 2.88 1.10
N GLY A 113 -1.50 3.73 2.10
CA GLY A 113 -1.18 3.47 3.51
C GLY A 113 0.06 4.24 4.00
N LYS A 114 0.25 4.25 5.33
CA LYS A 114 1.32 5.02 5.99
C LYS A 114 2.61 4.19 6.12
N LEU A 115 3.72 4.70 5.58
CA LEU A 115 5.06 4.23 5.94
C LEU A 115 5.48 4.85 7.27
N GLY A 116 6.04 4.04 8.17
CA GLY A 116 6.92 4.54 9.23
C GLY A 116 6.26 5.16 10.48
N ARG A 117 5.01 4.84 10.81
CA ARG A 117 4.45 5.15 12.15
C ARG A 117 3.78 3.92 12.72
N SER A 118 3.92 3.76 14.04
CA SER A 118 3.24 2.74 14.85
C SER A 118 1.85 2.45 14.30
N VAL A 119 1.61 1.17 14.01
CA VAL A 119 0.48 0.55 13.29
C VAL A 119 -0.88 0.83 13.96
N MET A 120 -0.92 1.68 14.99
CA MET A 120 -2.07 1.83 15.86
C MET A 120 -3.12 2.86 15.42
N TYR A 121 -2.92 3.61 14.33
CA TYR A 121 -3.93 4.56 13.86
C TYR A 121 -3.94 4.74 12.33
N MET A 122 -4.46 3.73 11.62
CA MET A 122 -5.30 4.07 10.47
C MET A 122 -6.57 4.70 11.02
N GLY A 123 -6.93 5.87 10.52
CA GLY A 123 -8.26 6.40 10.79
C GLY A 123 -9.26 5.42 10.18
N ASP A 124 -10.11 4.85 11.02
CA ASP A 124 -11.15 3.88 10.66
C ASP A 124 -11.70 4.20 9.26
N ILE A 125 -11.45 3.30 8.31
CA ILE A 125 -12.30 3.24 7.13
C ILE A 125 -13.67 2.87 7.70
N SER A 126 -14.60 3.84 7.75
CA SER A 126 -15.92 3.53 8.30
C SER A 126 -16.54 2.37 7.50
N GLN A 127 -17.35 1.57 8.18
CA GLN A 127 -18.03 0.43 7.56
C GLN A 127 -18.77 0.84 6.28
N GLU A 128 -19.41 2.02 6.30
CA GLU A 128 -20.11 2.55 5.12
C GLU A 128 -19.15 2.89 3.98
N LEU A 129 -17.95 3.38 4.29
CA LEU A 129 -16.92 3.71 3.31
C LEU A 129 -16.39 2.44 2.65
N ALA A 130 -16.07 1.41 3.44
CA ALA A 130 -15.62 0.13 2.93
C ALA A 130 -16.67 -0.51 2.01
N HIS A 131 -17.91 -0.59 2.47
CA HIS A 131 -19.01 -1.16 1.68
C HIS A 131 -19.26 -0.39 0.38
N THR A 132 -19.24 0.93 0.43
CA THR A 132 -19.39 1.78 -0.76
C THR A 132 -18.29 1.52 -1.78
N LEU A 133 -17.04 1.45 -1.32
CA LEU A 133 -15.89 1.23 -2.18
C LEU A 133 -15.91 -0.16 -2.82
N CYS A 134 -16.38 -1.19 -2.12
CA CYS A 134 -16.57 -2.53 -2.71
C CYS A 134 -17.60 -2.55 -3.85
N GLY A 135 -18.50 -1.57 -3.95
CA GLY A 135 -19.48 -1.44 -5.02
C GLY A 135 -18.97 -0.76 -6.30
N HIS A 136 -17.65 -0.60 -6.46
CA HIS A 136 -17.07 0.05 -7.64
C HIS A 136 -17.29 -0.79 -8.92
N PRO A 137 -17.41 -0.16 -10.10
CA PRO A 137 -17.72 -0.88 -11.35
C PRO A 137 -16.50 -1.56 -12.01
N TRP A 138 -15.29 -1.39 -11.47
CA TRP A 138 -14.05 -1.88 -12.08
C TRP A 138 -13.59 -3.23 -11.49
N PRO A 139 -12.65 -3.94 -12.13
CA PRO A 139 -12.05 -5.15 -11.54
C PRO A 139 -11.19 -4.86 -10.31
N PHE A 140 -10.49 -3.72 -10.30
CA PHE A 140 -9.63 -3.27 -9.21
C PHE A 140 -9.93 -1.80 -8.89
N LEU A 141 -10.03 -1.45 -7.61
CA LEU A 141 -10.28 -0.07 -7.20
C LEU A 141 -9.12 0.85 -7.59
N LEU A 142 -7.89 0.35 -7.41
CA LEU A 142 -6.64 1.06 -7.70
C LEU A 142 -5.82 0.26 -8.72
N PRO A 143 -6.11 0.37 -10.03
CA PRO A 143 -5.55 -0.52 -11.05
C PRO A 143 -4.02 -0.39 -11.22
N ARG A 144 -3.44 0.70 -10.72
CA ARG A 144 -2.03 1.06 -10.83
C ARG A 144 -1.31 1.04 -9.48
N LEU A 145 -1.91 0.41 -8.47
CA LEU A 145 -1.32 0.29 -7.15
C LEU A 145 -0.07 -0.59 -7.19
N GLU A 146 1.03 -0.05 -6.68
CA GLU A 146 2.35 -0.69 -6.62
C GLU A 146 2.75 -1.01 -5.19
N LYS A 147 2.29 -0.22 -4.22
CA LYS A 147 2.64 -0.34 -2.80
C LYS A 147 1.38 -0.29 -1.93
N LEU A 148 1.20 -1.25 -1.04
CA LEU A 148 0.06 -1.32 -0.15
C LEU A 148 0.50 -1.62 1.29
N PHE A 149 0.07 -0.76 2.20
CA PHE A 149 0.25 -0.91 3.64
C PHE A 149 -1.12 -1.00 4.27
N TRP A 150 -1.45 -2.16 4.82
CA TRP A 150 -2.77 -2.46 5.36
C TRP A 150 -2.66 -3.01 6.77
N SER A 151 -3.45 -2.43 7.67
CA SER A 151 -3.47 -2.80 9.09
C SER A 151 -4.85 -2.84 9.72
N ASP A 152 -5.91 -2.66 8.92
CA ASP A 152 -7.28 -2.76 9.38
C ASP A 152 -7.69 -4.24 9.29
N SER A 153 -7.99 -4.84 10.44
CA SER A 153 -8.42 -6.23 10.56
C SER A 153 -9.93 -6.36 10.80
N SER A 154 -10.74 -5.31 10.58
CA SER A 154 -12.21 -5.43 10.58
C SER A 154 -12.70 -6.31 9.43
N HIS A 155 -13.86 -6.95 9.61
CA HIS A 155 -14.43 -7.85 8.59
C HIS A 155 -14.77 -7.13 7.28
N GLU A 156 -15.21 -5.87 7.36
CA GLU A 156 -15.62 -5.11 6.19
C GLU A 156 -14.43 -4.60 5.39
N SER A 157 -13.32 -4.33 6.07
CA SER A 157 -12.08 -3.88 5.44
C SER A 157 -11.37 -5.02 4.70
N THR A 158 -11.60 -6.30 5.05
CA THR A 158 -11.00 -7.45 4.35
C THR A 158 -11.51 -7.58 2.91
N HIS A 159 -12.80 -7.33 2.68
CA HIS A 159 -13.35 -7.33 1.32
C HIS A 159 -12.78 -6.20 0.48
N LEU A 160 -12.59 -5.03 1.09
CA LEU A 160 -11.94 -3.91 0.42
C LEU A 160 -10.46 -4.23 0.11
N LEU A 161 -9.75 -4.90 1.02
CA LEU A 161 -8.39 -5.36 0.79
C LEU A 161 -8.31 -6.27 -0.44
N SER A 162 -9.22 -7.23 -0.59
CA SER A 162 -9.27 -8.09 -1.78
C SER A 162 -9.42 -7.31 -3.09
N ASN A 163 -10.17 -6.21 -3.09
CA ASN A 163 -10.34 -5.32 -4.27
C ASN A 163 -9.14 -4.39 -4.52
N LEU A 164 -8.24 -4.27 -3.55
CA LEU A 164 -7.01 -3.48 -3.65
C LEU A 164 -5.80 -4.31 -4.09
N LEU A 165 -5.86 -5.63 -3.91
CA LEU A 165 -4.82 -6.53 -4.41
C LEU A 165 -4.84 -6.56 -5.94
N SER A 166 -3.80 -6.01 -6.55
CA SER A 166 -3.66 -5.91 -8.00
C SER A 166 -2.43 -6.68 -8.52
N PRO A 167 -2.41 -7.09 -9.80
CA PRO A 167 -1.24 -7.69 -10.44
C PRO A 167 -0.03 -6.75 -10.53
N THR A 168 -0.26 -5.44 -10.40
CA THR A 168 0.74 -4.38 -10.44
C THR A 168 1.47 -4.18 -9.11
N LEU A 169 1.03 -4.87 -8.06
CA LEU A 169 1.50 -4.69 -6.70
C LEU A 169 2.89 -5.33 -6.53
N THR A 170 3.83 -4.52 -6.06
CA THR A 170 5.25 -4.87 -5.87
C THR A 170 5.67 -4.84 -4.42
N GLU A 171 4.95 -4.12 -3.56
CA GLU A 171 5.23 -4.00 -2.15
C GLU A 171 3.95 -4.13 -1.33
N LEU A 172 3.92 -5.10 -0.41
CA LEU A 172 2.75 -5.41 0.40
C LEU A 172 3.15 -5.57 1.87
N HIS A 173 2.50 -4.81 2.75
CA HIS A 173 2.66 -4.90 4.19
C HIS A 173 1.31 -5.13 4.83
N LEU A 174 1.15 -6.27 5.51
CA LEU A 174 -0.09 -6.68 6.15
C LEU A 174 0.07 -6.80 7.67
N HIS A 175 -0.94 -6.35 8.41
CA HIS A 175 -1.12 -6.69 9.82
C HIS A 175 -2.41 -7.50 9.96
N VAL A 176 -2.28 -8.76 10.38
CA VAL A 176 -3.28 -9.82 10.17
C VAL A 176 -3.93 -10.31 11.48
N MET A 177 -3.62 -9.66 12.61
CA MET A 177 -4.05 -10.14 13.93
C MET A 177 -5.58 -10.31 14.04
N GLY A 178 -6.00 -11.54 14.36
CA GLY A 178 -7.34 -11.85 14.86
C GLY A 178 -8.47 -11.94 13.83
N ASN A 179 -8.18 -11.94 12.52
CA ASN A 179 -9.22 -12.04 11.48
C ASN A 179 -9.09 -13.32 10.62
N PRO A 180 -10.04 -14.27 10.72
CA PRO A 180 -9.98 -15.52 9.95
C PRO A 180 -10.20 -15.33 8.43
N LEU A 181 -10.86 -14.24 8.00
CA LEU A 181 -11.07 -13.97 6.57
C LEU A 181 -9.75 -13.69 5.84
N MET A 182 -8.72 -13.24 6.56
CA MET A 182 -7.41 -12.98 5.98
C MET A 182 -6.77 -14.22 5.37
N HIS A 183 -7.08 -15.43 5.86
CA HIS A 183 -6.61 -16.67 5.25
C HIS A 183 -6.99 -16.78 3.77
N SER A 184 -8.20 -16.35 3.41
CA SER A 184 -8.69 -16.36 2.02
C SER A 184 -7.94 -15.37 1.13
N VAL A 185 -7.60 -14.21 1.70
CA VAL A 185 -6.80 -13.16 1.04
C VAL A 185 -5.38 -13.67 0.81
N LEU A 186 -4.76 -14.24 1.84
CA LEU A 186 -3.39 -14.75 1.80
C LEU A 186 -3.24 -15.91 0.80
N SER A 187 -4.24 -16.79 0.72
CA SER A 187 -4.20 -17.99 -0.14
C SER A 187 -4.07 -17.67 -1.63
N ASN A 188 -4.52 -16.49 -2.05
CA ASN A 188 -4.51 -16.08 -3.46
C ASN A 188 -3.34 -15.14 -3.80
N LEU A 189 -2.52 -14.72 -2.83
CA LEU A 189 -1.49 -13.70 -3.03
C LEU A 189 -0.50 -14.04 -4.15
N GLY A 190 -0.08 -15.30 -4.26
CA GLY A 190 0.86 -15.74 -5.30
C GLY A 190 0.30 -15.56 -6.72
N VAL A 191 -1.01 -15.69 -6.89
CA VAL A 191 -1.70 -15.54 -8.18
C VAL A 191 -2.09 -14.08 -8.42
N THR A 192 -2.63 -13.40 -7.39
CA THR A 192 -3.13 -12.04 -7.52
C THR A 192 -2.02 -10.99 -7.64
N CYS A 193 -0.86 -11.23 -7.01
CA CYS A 193 0.26 -10.28 -6.98
C CYS A 193 1.59 -10.97 -7.38
N PRO A 194 1.78 -11.33 -8.66
CA PRO A 194 2.95 -12.08 -9.12
C PRO A 194 4.23 -11.22 -9.22
N LEU A 195 4.12 -9.89 -9.27
CA LEU A 195 5.25 -8.96 -9.41
C LEU A 195 5.85 -8.52 -8.06
N MET A 196 5.61 -9.29 -7.00
CA MET A 196 6.03 -8.95 -5.64
C MET A 196 7.55 -8.84 -5.51
N LYS A 197 8.01 -7.73 -4.93
CA LYS A 197 9.41 -7.43 -4.62
C LYS A 197 9.65 -7.29 -3.12
N SER A 198 8.68 -6.80 -2.37
CA SER A 198 8.80 -6.64 -0.91
C SER A 198 7.51 -7.08 -0.24
N PHE A 199 7.59 -8.10 0.62
CA PHE A 199 6.44 -8.57 1.40
C PHE A 199 6.75 -8.54 2.89
N SER A 200 5.83 -7.99 3.68
CA SER A 200 5.89 -8.01 5.13
C SER A 200 4.55 -8.40 5.72
N THR A 201 4.55 -9.27 6.72
CA THR A 201 3.35 -9.59 7.50
C THR A 201 3.67 -9.66 8.99
N THR A 202 2.69 -9.32 9.82
CA THR A 202 2.75 -9.39 11.29
C THR A 202 1.42 -9.87 11.86
N GLY A 203 1.46 -10.63 12.95
CA GLY A 203 0.27 -11.19 13.59
C GLY A 203 -0.33 -12.37 12.85
N LEU A 204 0.50 -13.15 12.16
CA LEU A 204 0.13 -14.32 11.39
C LEU A 204 -0.04 -15.52 12.34
N ASP A 205 -1.21 -16.14 12.35
CA ASP A 205 -1.35 -17.41 13.05
C ASP A 205 -0.59 -18.54 12.31
N PRO A 206 -0.25 -19.66 12.97
CA PRO A 206 0.46 -20.77 12.34
C PRO A 206 -0.29 -21.43 11.16
N ALA A 207 -1.61 -21.27 11.07
CA ALA A 207 -2.38 -21.80 9.94
C ALA A 207 -2.26 -20.87 8.71
N ALA A 208 -2.14 -19.55 8.92
CA ALA A 208 -2.05 -18.51 7.90
C ALA A 208 -0.66 -18.43 7.28
N SER A 209 0.35 -19.05 7.89
CA SER A 209 1.70 -19.14 7.32
C SER A 209 1.79 -20.06 6.11
N VAL A 210 0.90 -21.05 5.98
CA VAL A 210 0.89 -21.97 4.83
C VAL A 210 0.56 -21.24 3.51
N PRO A 211 -0.50 -20.42 3.44
CA PRO A 211 -0.76 -19.53 2.30
C PRO A 211 0.44 -18.67 1.87
N VAL A 212 1.09 -18.02 2.84
CA VAL A 212 2.25 -17.15 2.58
C VAL A 212 3.42 -17.97 2.04
N SER A 213 3.69 -19.13 2.64
CA SER A 213 4.74 -20.04 2.17
C SER A 213 4.49 -20.52 0.74
N THR A 214 3.23 -20.81 0.41
CA THR A 214 2.81 -21.21 -0.93
C THR A 214 3.02 -20.08 -1.94
N ALA A 215 2.64 -18.85 -1.59
CA ALA A 215 2.89 -17.67 -2.43
C ALA A 215 4.39 -17.43 -2.66
N VAL A 216 5.21 -17.59 -1.62
CA VAL A 216 6.67 -17.48 -1.72
C VAL A 216 7.24 -18.57 -2.63
N ALA A 217 6.89 -19.84 -2.41
CA ALA A 217 7.48 -20.97 -3.11
C ALA A 217 7.14 -21.01 -4.62
N TYR A 218 5.96 -20.52 -5.00
CA TYR A 218 5.45 -20.71 -6.38
C TYR A 218 5.05 -19.43 -7.10
N GLY A 219 4.82 -18.31 -6.39
CA GLY A 219 4.32 -17.07 -6.99
C GLY A 219 5.37 -15.97 -7.15
N TRP A 220 6.32 -15.88 -6.22
CA TRP A 220 7.19 -14.70 -6.11
C TRP A 220 8.63 -14.99 -6.54
N ASN A 221 8.91 -14.68 -7.81
CA ASN A 221 10.22 -14.92 -8.43
C ASN A 221 11.16 -13.70 -8.43
N GLN A 222 10.67 -12.52 -8.06
CA GLN A 222 11.45 -11.27 -8.04
C GLN A 222 11.56 -10.67 -6.64
N LEU A 223 11.39 -11.50 -5.61
CA LEU A 223 11.39 -11.06 -4.23
C LEU A 223 12.77 -10.55 -3.81
N LYS A 224 12.81 -9.33 -3.28
CA LYS A 224 14.00 -8.67 -2.73
C LYS A 224 13.99 -8.62 -1.21
N SER A 225 12.81 -8.45 -0.63
CA SER A 225 12.62 -8.32 0.81
C SER A 225 11.46 -9.19 1.27
N LEU A 226 11.70 -10.01 2.29
CA LEU A 226 10.68 -10.81 2.96
C LEU A 226 10.77 -10.62 4.47
N SER A 227 9.64 -10.27 5.10
CA SER A 227 9.48 -10.25 6.55
C SER A 227 8.19 -10.99 6.93
N THR A 228 8.30 -12.12 7.60
CA THR A 228 7.12 -12.92 8.01
C THR A 228 7.43 -13.72 9.26
N GLU A 229 6.43 -14.30 9.89
CA GLU A 229 6.60 -15.01 11.16
C GLU A 229 6.99 -16.47 10.96
N ALA A 230 6.49 -17.11 9.90
CA ALA A 230 6.83 -18.47 9.54
C ALA A 230 6.78 -18.69 8.02
N VAL A 231 7.69 -19.53 7.54
CA VAL A 231 7.75 -20.09 6.17
C VAL A 231 8.13 -21.56 6.24
N ASP A 232 7.59 -22.38 5.34
CA ASP A 232 7.89 -23.79 5.25
C ASP A 232 9.21 -24.10 4.50
N GLY A 233 9.61 -25.38 4.52
CA GLY A 233 10.84 -25.85 3.87
C GLY A 233 10.90 -25.55 2.37
N PRO A 234 9.86 -25.88 1.57
CA PRO A 234 9.81 -25.53 0.15
C PRO A 234 9.98 -24.03 -0.12
N ALA A 235 9.33 -23.16 0.67
CA ALA A 235 9.51 -21.72 0.56
C ALA A 235 10.94 -21.29 0.86
N LEU A 236 11.57 -21.84 1.91
CA LEU A 236 12.97 -21.56 2.24
C LEU A 236 13.94 -22.00 1.14
N LEU A 237 13.70 -23.18 0.55
CA LEU A 237 14.49 -23.67 -0.58
C LEU A 237 14.36 -22.72 -1.77
N HIS A 238 13.15 -22.31 -2.13
CA HIS A 238 12.93 -21.35 -3.23
C HIS A 238 13.62 -20.02 -2.94
N LEU A 239 13.47 -19.46 -1.74
CA LEU A 239 14.14 -18.21 -1.32
C LEU A 239 15.66 -18.28 -1.47
N SER A 240 16.28 -19.44 -1.20
CA SER A 240 17.72 -19.62 -1.37
C SER A 240 18.18 -19.53 -2.83
N THR A 241 17.28 -19.76 -3.79
CA THR A 241 17.58 -19.69 -5.22
C THR A 241 17.39 -18.28 -5.81
N LEU A 242 16.75 -17.36 -5.08
CA LEU A 242 16.42 -16.03 -5.60
C LEU A 242 17.68 -15.14 -5.65
N PRO A 243 18.11 -14.69 -6.84
CA PRO A 243 19.34 -13.92 -6.99
C PRO A 243 19.21 -12.47 -6.49
N PHE A 244 17.99 -11.98 -6.32
CA PHE A 244 17.70 -10.60 -5.92
C PHE A 244 17.33 -10.45 -4.45
N LEU A 245 17.38 -11.52 -3.65
CA LEU A 245 16.99 -11.48 -2.25
C LEU A 245 18.05 -10.74 -1.41
N GLU A 246 17.69 -9.55 -0.96
CA GLU A 246 18.55 -8.64 -0.19
C GLU A 246 18.23 -8.70 1.32
N TYR A 247 16.96 -8.90 1.67
CA TYR A 247 16.48 -8.88 3.05
C TYR A 247 15.56 -10.07 3.36
N LEU A 248 15.87 -10.79 4.44
CA LEU A 248 15.04 -11.87 4.97
C LEU A 248 14.95 -11.75 6.49
N GLN A 249 13.74 -11.53 7.00
CA GLN A 249 13.45 -11.53 8.42
C GLN A 249 12.36 -12.56 8.73
N LEU A 250 12.70 -13.53 9.57
CA LEU A 250 11.76 -14.52 10.09
C LEU A 250 11.55 -14.26 11.58
N SER A 251 10.36 -13.75 11.91
CA SER A 251 10.01 -13.36 13.27
C SER A 251 9.21 -14.47 13.94
N PHE A 252 9.90 -15.43 14.56
CA PHE A 252 9.19 -16.45 15.31
C PHE A 252 8.41 -15.78 16.46
N LEU A 253 7.09 -16.00 16.51
CA LEU A 253 6.27 -15.72 17.68
C LEU A 253 6.71 -16.66 18.81
N SER A 254 7.89 -16.40 19.36
CA SER A 254 8.28 -16.94 20.64
C SER A 254 7.45 -16.22 21.69
N LEU A 255 6.79 -16.99 22.54
CA LEU A 255 6.38 -16.53 23.86
C LEU A 255 7.59 -16.09 24.73
N ASN A 256 8.80 -15.93 24.19
CA ASN A 256 9.97 -15.39 24.87
C ASN A 256 11.05 -14.89 23.90
N ARG A 257 11.20 -13.56 23.83
CA ARG A 257 12.41 -12.79 23.48
C ARG A 257 13.47 -13.49 22.61
N GLY A 258 13.34 -13.35 21.30
CA GLY A 258 14.46 -13.56 20.37
C GLY A 258 14.03 -13.33 18.91
N SER A 259 14.26 -12.13 18.36
CA SER A 259 14.11 -11.91 16.92
C SER A 259 15.44 -12.24 16.23
N PHE A 260 15.44 -13.23 15.34
CA PHE A 260 16.56 -13.49 14.44
C PHE A 260 16.47 -12.52 13.26
N LYS A 261 17.24 -11.43 13.32
CA LYS A 261 17.43 -10.53 12.17
C LYS A 261 18.58 -11.07 11.32
N TYR A 262 18.27 -11.71 10.20
CA TYR A 262 19.28 -12.14 9.23
C TYR A 262 19.47 -11.05 8.17
N LYS A 263 20.49 -10.20 8.32
CA LYS A 263 20.87 -9.27 7.25
C LYS A 263 21.80 -10.04 6.30
N SER A 264 21.26 -10.45 5.16
CA SER A 264 22.01 -11.17 4.12
C SER A 264 23.27 -10.39 3.73
N ARG A 265 24.43 -10.91 4.12
CA ARG A 265 25.71 -10.63 3.45
C ARG A 265 26.01 -11.90 2.66
N ALA A 266 25.63 -11.89 1.37
CA ALA A 266 25.98 -12.86 0.34
C ALA A 266 26.30 -14.27 0.86
N MET A 267 25.27 -15.08 1.13
CA MET A 267 25.45 -16.50 1.41
C MET A 267 25.69 -17.20 0.07
N ARG A 268 26.95 -17.22 -0.40
CA ARG A 268 27.40 -18.20 -1.38
C ARG A 268 27.45 -19.55 -0.66
N VAL A 269 26.36 -20.29 -0.70
CA VAL A 269 26.37 -21.72 -0.38
C VAL A 269 26.88 -22.41 -1.65
N PHE A 270 28.18 -22.69 -1.68
CA PHE A 270 28.75 -23.67 -2.61
C PHE A 270 28.79 -25.04 -1.91
N PRO A 271 28.71 -26.14 -2.69
CA PRO A 271 28.17 -27.44 -2.29
C PRO A 271 29.00 -28.19 -1.25
#